data_AF-A0A3D8V8G2-F1
#
_entry.id   AF-A0A3D8V8G2-F1
#
_cell.length_a   1.000
_cell.length_b   1.000
_cell.length_c   1.000
_cell.angle_alpha   90.00
_cell.angle_beta   90.00
_cell.angle_gamma   90.00
#
_symmetry.space_group_name_H-M   'P 1'
#
loop_
_entity.id
_entity.type
_entity.pdbx_description
1 polymer ?
#
loop_
_entity_poly.entity_id
_entity_poly.type
_entity_poly.pdbx_seq_one_letter_code
_entity_poly.pdbx_strand_id
1 'polypeptide(L)'
;MRQAFDSSRDLFAYAQSLEPAARERDADAIWMISRVYEYCSGFATSPAAFDRDTRVIGEMGMRGSAAMVAARERVSERCARFAPQDELTPRMIVLKRVEAAEAGSVAAEASLMASGEPLEDTPEYKRELVERVQKSEDPEAYSALAPAMGIAASGKVEYSDKVAGTQFSELAWQLAACRLGMDCTADSALMTSYCANGGICSSVPGQDFERFVFDAAVPRQGVDVINDMVDSLMGGKRELK
;
A
#
# COMPACT_ATOMS: atom_id res chain seq x y z
N MET A 1 7.17 -8.64 11.75
CA MET A 1 5.76 -8.21 11.70
C MET A 1 5.24 -8.15 10.27
N ARG A 2 5.88 -7.37 9.38
CA ARG A 2 5.46 -7.18 7.98
C ARG A 2 5.23 -8.47 7.17
N GLN A 3 6.19 -9.39 7.15
CA GLN A 3 6.01 -10.70 6.49
C GLN A 3 4.83 -11.53 7.07
N ALA A 4 4.54 -11.37 8.37
CA ALA A 4 3.42 -12.06 9.01
C ALA A 4 2.07 -11.48 8.58
N PHE A 5 2.01 -10.20 8.19
CA PHE A 5 0.81 -9.62 7.57
C PHE A 5 0.50 -10.33 6.25
N ASP A 6 1.43 -10.35 5.30
CA ASP A 6 1.19 -10.95 3.96
C ASP A 6 0.91 -12.45 4.01
N SER A 7 1.59 -13.18 4.90
CA SER A 7 1.42 -14.64 5.04
C SER A 7 0.23 -15.07 5.91
N SER A 8 -0.35 -14.16 6.71
CA SER A 8 -1.47 -14.52 7.60
C SER A 8 -2.77 -14.74 6.82
N ARG A 9 -3.40 -15.89 7.10
CA ARG A 9 -4.75 -16.23 6.66
C ARG A 9 -5.84 -15.68 7.56
N ASP A 10 -5.50 -15.22 8.77
CA ASP A 10 -6.45 -14.64 9.72
C ASP A 10 -5.89 -13.30 10.20
N LEU A 11 -6.33 -12.22 9.55
CA LEU A 11 -5.86 -10.88 9.87
C LEU A 11 -6.43 -10.36 11.19
N PHE A 12 -7.56 -10.89 11.65
CA PHE A 12 -8.08 -10.59 12.98
C PHE A 12 -7.15 -11.15 14.06
N ALA A 13 -6.75 -12.42 13.95
CA ALA A 13 -5.81 -13.03 14.89
C ALA A 13 -4.45 -12.34 14.85
N TYR A 14 -3.98 -11.96 13.66
CA TYR A 14 -2.74 -11.19 13.51
C TYR A 14 -2.83 -9.83 14.21
N ALA A 15 -3.88 -9.04 13.97
CA ALA A 15 -4.08 -7.75 14.66
C ALA A 15 -4.11 -7.91 16.18
N GLN A 16 -4.85 -8.91 16.69
CA GLN A 16 -4.91 -9.20 18.13
C GLN A 16 -3.57 -9.60 18.73
N SER A 17 -2.68 -10.21 17.94
CA SER A 17 -1.32 -10.54 18.40
C SER A 17 -0.42 -9.31 18.56
N LEU A 18 -0.73 -8.20 17.86
CA LEU A 18 0.02 -6.94 17.92
C LEU A 18 -0.45 -6.02 19.06
N GLU A 19 -1.68 -6.20 19.54
CA GLU A 19 -2.29 -5.38 20.59
C GLU A 19 -1.44 -5.19 21.86
N PRO A 20 -0.72 -6.20 22.40
CA PRO A 20 0.18 -5.98 23.54
C PRO A 20 1.28 -4.95 23.25
N ALA A 21 1.95 -5.06 22.09
CA ALA A 21 3.00 -4.13 21.69
C ALA A 21 2.43 -2.74 21.37
N ALA A 22 1.25 -2.68 20.74
CA ALA A 22 0.55 -1.42 20.48
C ALA A 22 0.22 -0.68 21.78
N ARG A 23 -0.21 -1.38 22.84
CA ARG A 23 -0.42 -0.78 24.17
C ARG A 23 0.85 -0.23 24.81
N GLU A 24 2.01 -0.76 24.44
CA GLU A 24 3.33 -0.27 24.84
C GLU A 24 3.85 0.86 23.92
N ARG A 25 2.98 1.37 23.01
CA ARG A 25 3.29 2.40 22.00
C ARG A 25 4.37 1.98 21.00
N ASP A 26 4.45 0.69 20.68
CA ASP A 26 5.28 0.22 19.57
C ASP A 26 4.72 0.73 18.24
N ALA A 27 5.48 1.58 17.56
CA ALA A 27 5.04 2.28 16.36
C ALA A 27 4.77 1.34 15.18
N ASP A 28 5.56 0.28 15.03
CA ASP A 28 5.39 -0.72 13.98
C ASP A 28 4.13 -1.56 14.21
N ALA A 29 3.86 -1.96 15.46
CA ALA A 29 2.66 -2.70 15.82
C ALA A 29 1.39 -1.87 15.52
N ILE A 30 1.37 -0.60 15.92
CA ILE A 30 0.23 0.30 15.66
C ILE A 30 0.06 0.52 14.14
N TRP A 31 1.16 0.74 13.42
CA TRP A 31 1.14 0.87 11.95
C TRP A 31 0.55 -0.38 11.29
N MET A 32 1.01 -1.58 11.67
CA MET A 32 0.53 -2.83 11.09
C MET A 32 -0.94 -3.11 11.43
N ILE A 33 -1.43 -2.71 12.61
CA ILE A 33 -2.87 -2.74 12.93
C ILE A 33 -3.65 -1.83 11.97
N SER A 34 -3.16 -0.61 11.70
CA SER A 34 -3.82 0.29 10.74
C SER A 34 -3.88 -0.29 9.33
N ARG A 35 -2.84 -1.03 8.91
CA ARG A 35 -2.78 -1.74 7.62
C ARG A 35 -3.81 -2.87 7.53
N VAL A 36 -4.00 -3.63 8.61
CA VAL A 36 -5.09 -4.62 8.70
C VAL A 36 -6.45 -3.95 8.57
N TYR A 37 -6.65 -2.84 9.27
CA TYR A 37 -7.92 -2.12 9.25
C TYR A 37 -8.24 -1.60 7.85
N GLU A 38 -7.26 -1.00 7.17
CA GLU A 38 -7.41 -0.57 5.78
C GLU A 38 -7.77 -1.74 4.86
N TYR A 39 -6.99 -2.82 4.90
CA TYR A 39 -7.18 -3.99 4.03
C TYR A 39 -8.56 -4.64 4.23
N CYS A 40 -9.04 -4.74 5.48
CA CYS A 40 -10.29 -5.41 5.81
C CYS A 40 -11.53 -4.50 5.84
N SER A 41 -11.38 -3.18 5.79
CA SER A 41 -12.48 -2.21 5.95
C SER A 41 -13.66 -2.43 4.98
N GLY A 42 -13.35 -2.67 3.70
CA GLY A 42 -14.36 -2.91 2.65
C GLY A 42 -15.19 -4.16 2.91
N PHE A 43 -14.58 -5.24 3.41
CA PHE A 43 -15.27 -6.46 3.79
C PHE A 43 -16.06 -6.28 5.11
N ALA A 44 -15.40 -5.75 6.14
CA ALA A 44 -15.94 -5.68 7.50
C ALA A 44 -17.20 -4.81 7.61
N THR A 45 -17.35 -3.80 6.75
CA THR A 45 -18.53 -2.94 6.71
C THR A 45 -19.82 -3.73 6.44
N SER A 46 -19.76 -4.73 5.56
CA SER A 46 -20.90 -5.62 5.28
C SER A 46 -20.44 -6.90 4.56
N PRO A 47 -20.07 -7.95 5.33
CA PRO A 47 -19.61 -9.22 4.75
C PRO A 47 -20.62 -9.81 3.75
N ALA A 48 -21.91 -9.76 4.09
CA ALA A 48 -22.97 -10.29 3.24
C ALA A 48 -23.15 -9.50 1.93
N ALA A 49 -22.94 -8.18 1.94
CA ALA A 49 -22.95 -7.38 0.71
C ALA A 49 -21.69 -7.65 -0.11
N PHE A 50 -20.53 -7.71 0.54
CA PHE A 50 -19.25 -8.01 -0.11
C PHE A 50 -19.30 -9.33 -0.88
N ASP A 51 -19.87 -10.39 -0.28
CA ASP A 51 -20.04 -11.70 -0.91
C ASP A 51 -21.06 -11.67 -2.07
N ARG A 52 -22.15 -10.89 -1.93
CA ARG A 52 -23.13 -10.71 -3.01
C ARG A 52 -22.48 -10.02 -4.21
N ASP A 53 -21.77 -8.91 -3.98
CA ASP A 53 -21.09 -8.15 -5.03
C ASP A 53 -20.04 -9.02 -5.73
N THR A 54 -19.30 -9.82 -4.95
CA THR A 54 -18.32 -10.78 -5.50
C THR A 54 -18.98 -11.79 -6.45
N ARG A 55 -20.15 -12.34 -6.08
CA ARG A 55 -20.89 -13.24 -6.98
C ARG A 55 -21.37 -12.53 -8.25
N VAL A 56 -21.92 -11.31 -8.12
CA VAL A 56 -22.38 -10.51 -9.28
C VAL A 56 -21.21 -10.23 -10.23
N ILE A 57 -20.03 -9.86 -9.72
CA ILE A 57 -18.82 -9.65 -10.53
C ILE A 57 -18.46 -10.91 -11.34
N GLY A 58 -18.59 -12.10 -10.72
CA GLY A 58 -18.41 -13.38 -11.37
C GLY A 58 -19.45 -13.64 -12.47
N GLU A 59 -20.73 -13.38 -12.20
CA GLU A 59 -21.84 -13.57 -13.13
C GLU A 59 -21.78 -12.64 -14.35
N MET A 60 -21.24 -11.43 -14.19
CA MET A 60 -21.05 -10.48 -15.29
C MET A 60 -20.10 -11.00 -16.38
N GLY A 61 -19.20 -11.94 -16.06
CA GLY A 61 -18.32 -12.58 -17.04
C GLY A 61 -17.41 -11.63 -17.83
N MET A 62 -17.11 -10.46 -17.27
CA MET A 62 -16.23 -9.48 -17.93
C MET A 62 -14.77 -9.96 -17.92
N ARG A 63 -13.95 -9.39 -18.82
CA ARG A 63 -12.51 -9.61 -18.80
C ARG A 63 -11.96 -9.18 -17.44
N GLY A 64 -11.27 -10.09 -16.75
CA GLY A 64 -10.72 -9.85 -15.42
C GLY A 64 -11.66 -10.20 -14.25
N SER A 65 -12.93 -10.54 -14.49
CA SER A 65 -13.88 -10.93 -13.44
C SER A 65 -13.35 -12.08 -12.58
N ALA A 66 -12.75 -13.12 -13.18
CA ALA A 66 -12.21 -14.26 -12.43
C ALA A 66 -11.08 -13.86 -11.47
N ALA A 67 -10.18 -12.98 -11.91
CA ALA A 67 -9.09 -12.47 -11.07
C ALA A 67 -9.63 -11.59 -9.94
N MET A 68 -10.63 -10.74 -10.24
CA MET A 68 -11.30 -9.91 -9.24
C MET A 68 -12.03 -10.75 -8.19
N VAL A 69 -12.75 -11.80 -8.61
CA VAL A 69 -13.40 -12.74 -7.70
C VAL A 69 -12.36 -13.39 -6.79
N ALA A 70 -11.27 -13.93 -7.34
CA ALA A 70 -10.22 -14.56 -6.53
C ALA A 70 -9.58 -13.59 -5.53
N ALA A 71 -9.31 -12.33 -5.93
CA ALA A 71 -8.77 -11.31 -5.04
C ALA A 71 -9.76 -10.97 -3.91
N ARG A 72 -11.05 -10.83 -4.23
CA ARG A 72 -12.10 -10.56 -3.23
C ARG A 72 -12.32 -11.75 -2.29
N GLU A 73 -12.31 -12.97 -2.80
CA GLU A 73 -12.38 -14.19 -1.99
C GLU A 73 -11.21 -14.27 -1.00
N ARG A 74 -9.99 -13.90 -1.43
CA ARG A 74 -8.82 -13.80 -0.55
C ARG A 74 -9.01 -12.74 0.54
N VAL A 75 -9.62 -11.60 0.23
CA VAL A 75 -10.00 -10.59 1.25
C VAL A 75 -11.01 -11.21 2.23
N SER A 76 -12.08 -11.84 1.73
CA SER A 76 -13.10 -12.48 2.58
C SER A 76 -12.50 -13.55 3.50
N GLU A 77 -11.62 -14.42 3.00
CA GLU A 77 -10.94 -15.45 3.80
C GLU A 77 -10.12 -14.80 4.92
N ARG A 78 -9.27 -13.83 4.56
CA ARG A 78 -8.34 -13.19 5.50
C ARG A 78 -9.03 -12.32 6.55
N CYS A 79 -10.18 -11.75 6.20
CA CYS A 79 -10.92 -10.81 7.05
C CYS A 79 -12.18 -11.43 7.68
N ALA A 80 -12.43 -12.74 7.52
CA ALA A 80 -13.69 -13.42 7.86
C ALA A 80 -14.19 -13.23 9.30
N ARG A 81 -13.29 -12.91 10.23
CA ARG A 81 -13.60 -12.70 11.65
C ARG A 81 -13.91 -11.26 12.00
N PHE A 82 -13.66 -10.32 11.10
CA PHE A 82 -14.13 -8.95 11.25
C PHE A 82 -15.61 -8.86 10.90
N ALA A 83 -16.30 -7.99 11.62
CA ALA A 83 -17.73 -7.75 11.51
C ALA A 83 -18.02 -6.24 11.66
N PRO A 84 -19.24 -5.79 11.33
CA PRO A 84 -19.56 -4.37 11.33
C PRO A 84 -19.30 -3.66 12.66
N GLN A 85 -19.45 -4.37 13.79
CA GLN A 85 -19.21 -3.82 15.13
C GLN A 85 -17.73 -3.58 15.47
N ASP A 86 -16.79 -4.10 14.66
CA ASP A 86 -15.36 -3.79 14.83
C ASP A 86 -15.03 -2.38 14.35
N GLU A 87 -15.97 -1.70 13.69
CA GLU A 87 -15.91 -0.27 13.33
C GLU A 87 -14.61 0.12 12.60
N LEU A 88 -14.18 -0.70 11.64
CA LEU A 88 -13.03 -0.47 10.75
C LEU A 88 -13.30 0.67 9.73
N THR A 89 -13.66 1.83 10.26
CA THR A 89 -14.03 3.02 9.50
C THR A 89 -12.79 3.77 9.00
N PRO A 90 -12.91 4.60 7.94
CA PRO A 90 -11.81 5.47 7.50
C PRO A 90 -11.25 6.33 8.63
N ARG A 91 -12.13 6.84 9.52
CA ARG A 91 -11.73 7.61 10.70
C ARG A 91 -10.88 6.78 11.66
N MET A 92 -11.25 5.53 11.93
CA MET A 92 -10.46 4.64 12.81
C MET A 92 -9.07 4.36 12.22
N ILE A 93 -8.99 4.16 10.90
CA ILE A 93 -7.71 3.95 10.20
C ILE A 93 -6.82 5.19 10.36
N VAL A 94 -7.34 6.39 10.11
CA VAL A 94 -6.61 7.65 10.31
C VAL A 94 -6.15 7.81 11.75
N LEU A 95 -7.03 7.56 12.73
CA LEU A 95 -6.66 7.64 14.15
C LEU A 95 -5.49 6.72 14.50
N LYS A 96 -5.50 5.48 14.01
CA LYS A 96 -4.39 4.54 14.22
C LYS A 96 -3.11 4.98 13.51
N ARG A 97 -3.20 5.62 12.35
CA ARG A 97 -2.04 6.18 11.66
C ARG A 97 -1.46 7.38 12.41
N VAL A 98 -2.29 8.26 12.96
CA VAL A 98 -1.83 9.36 13.82
C VAL A 98 -1.13 8.80 15.07
N GLU A 99 -1.73 7.80 15.73
CA GLU A 99 -1.13 7.14 16.90
C GLU A 99 0.24 6.51 16.56
N ALA A 100 0.35 5.82 15.42
CA ALA A 100 1.60 5.23 14.95
C ALA A 100 2.65 6.30 14.59
N ALA A 101 2.23 7.38 13.93
CA ALA A 101 3.10 8.48 13.54
C ALA A 101 3.66 9.22 14.77
N GLU A 102 2.82 9.53 15.75
CA GLU A 102 3.24 10.11 17.05
C GLU A 102 4.13 9.16 17.86
N ALA A 103 4.03 7.85 17.64
CA ALA A 103 4.93 6.85 18.21
C ALA A 103 6.26 6.70 17.43
N GLY A 104 6.42 7.36 16.28
CA GLY A 104 7.64 7.38 15.47
C GLY A 104 7.60 6.54 14.19
N SER A 105 6.43 6.10 13.72
CA SER A 105 6.30 5.37 12.46
C SER A 105 6.37 6.32 11.26
N VAL A 106 7.50 6.31 10.55
CA VAL A 106 7.70 7.07 9.31
C VAL A 106 6.71 6.62 8.23
N ALA A 107 6.35 5.33 8.18
CA ALA A 107 5.36 4.82 7.24
C ALA A 107 3.96 5.38 7.52
N ALA A 108 3.60 5.56 8.79
CA ALA A 108 2.34 6.19 9.16
C ALA A 108 2.31 7.69 8.82
N GLU A 109 3.40 8.42 9.10
CA GLU A 109 3.55 9.82 8.68
C GLU A 109 3.41 9.97 7.15
N ALA A 110 4.08 9.09 6.39
CA ALA A 110 4.01 9.06 4.93
C ALA A 110 2.60 8.79 4.42
N SER A 111 1.90 7.83 5.04
CA SER A 111 0.52 7.49 4.69
C SER A 111 -0.45 8.65 4.94
N LEU A 112 -0.29 9.34 6.07
CA LEU A 112 -1.07 10.53 6.41
C LEU A 112 -0.85 11.67 5.42
N MET A 113 0.40 11.91 5.02
CA MET A 113 0.71 12.87 3.97
C MET A 113 0.08 12.47 2.62
N ALA A 114 0.13 11.19 2.25
CA ALA A 114 -0.48 10.68 1.02
C ALA A 114 -2.00 10.79 1.00
N SER A 115 -2.66 10.70 2.16
CA SER A 115 -4.11 10.95 2.29
C SER A 115 -4.48 12.43 2.38
N GLY A 116 -3.51 13.36 2.33
CA GLY A 116 -3.75 14.79 2.42
C GLY A 116 -3.96 15.32 3.84
N GLU A 117 -3.62 14.52 4.86
CA GLU A 117 -3.74 14.86 6.28
C GLU A 117 -2.37 14.75 6.99
N PRO A 118 -1.32 15.44 6.53
CA PRO A 118 0.00 15.37 7.19
C PRO A 118 -0.07 15.89 8.63
N LEU A 119 0.84 15.41 9.50
CA LEU A 119 0.94 15.93 10.87
C LEU A 119 1.20 17.45 10.90
N GLU A 120 2.02 17.93 9.96
CA GLU A 120 2.24 19.35 9.73
C GLU A 120 2.07 19.71 8.25
N ASP A 121 1.31 20.76 7.98
CA ASP A 121 1.04 21.23 6.62
C ASP A 121 2.01 22.34 6.20
N THR A 122 3.31 22.10 6.36
CA THR A 122 4.36 23.03 5.91
C THR A 122 5.18 22.42 4.75
N PRO A 123 5.61 23.24 3.77
CA PRO A 123 6.48 22.75 2.69
C PRO A 123 7.78 22.10 3.21
N GLU A 124 8.34 22.66 4.28
CA GLU A 124 9.55 22.17 4.93
C GLU A 124 9.34 20.77 5.51
N TYR A 125 8.27 20.57 6.30
CA TYR A 125 7.94 19.28 6.89
C TYR A 125 7.75 18.20 5.82
N LYS A 126 7.00 18.51 4.76
CA LYS A 126 6.72 17.55 3.67
C LYS A 126 8.00 17.11 2.97
N ARG A 127 8.87 18.06 2.64
CA ARG A 127 10.18 17.77 2.02
C ARG A 127 11.06 16.93 2.94
N GLU A 128 11.14 17.29 4.22
CA GLU A 128 11.91 16.53 5.21
C GLU A 128 11.35 15.12 5.43
N LEU A 129 10.03 14.94 5.38
CA LEU A 129 9.40 13.62 5.47
C LEU A 129 9.79 12.73 4.28
N VAL A 130 9.81 13.26 3.06
CA VAL A 130 10.32 12.51 1.89
C VAL A 130 11.76 12.06 2.12
N GLU A 131 12.63 12.94 2.65
CA GLU A 131 14.02 12.59 2.95
C GLU A 131 14.15 11.55 4.07
N ARG A 132 13.31 11.63 5.11
CA ARG A 132 13.25 10.61 6.17
C ARG A 132 12.81 9.26 5.63
N VAL A 133 11.83 9.23 4.73
CA VAL A 133 11.37 8.00 4.08
C VAL A 133 12.50 7.38 3.26
N GLN A 134 13.23 8.17 2.46
CA GLN A 134 14.36 7.65 1.69
C GLN A 134 15.46 7.09 2.60
N LYS A 135 15.80 7.85 3.66
CA LYS A 135 16.85 7.47 4.61
C LYS A 135 16.50 6.24 5.44
N SER A 136 15.22 5.97 5.68
CA SER A 136 14.83 4.81 6.49
C SER A 136 15.03 3.48 5.76
N GLU A 137 15.12 3.50 4.42
CA GLU A 137 15.11 2.29 3.57
C GLU A 137 13.94 1.35 3.90
N ASP A 138 12.85 1.92 4.45
CA ASP A 138 11.70 1.17 4.93
C ASP A 138 10.73 0.91 3.76
N PRO A 139 10.53 -0.36 3.33
CA PRO A 139 9.61 -0.67 2.24
C PRO A 139 8.17 -0.19 2.50
N GLU A 140 7.68 -0.25 3.74
CA GLU A 140 6.33 0.22 4.08
C GLU A 140 6.22 1.74 3.95
N ALA A 141 7.27 2.48 4.32
CA ALA A 141 7.29 3.93 4.19
C ALA A 141 7.35 4.40 2.73
N TYR A 142 8.14 3.72 1.90
CA TYR A 142 8.18 3.98 0.45
C TYR A 142 6.81 3.75 -0.19
N SER A 143 6.17 2.62 0.12
CA SER A 143 4.85 2.27 -0.42
C SER A 143 3.76 3.24 0.06
N ALA A 144 3.75 3.58 1.35
CA ALA A 144 2.80 4.51 1.95
C ALA A 144 2.94 5.93 1.38
N LEU A 145 4.16 6.35 1.05
CA LEU A 145 4.45 7.66 0.47
C LEU A 145 4.05 7.76 -1.01
N ALA A 146 4.09 6.64 -1.74
CA ALA A 146 4.00 6.63 -3.21
C ALA A 146 2.85 7.47 -3.80
N PRO A 147 1.60 7.40 -3.30
CA PRO A 147 0.50 8.19 -3.86
C PRO A 147 0.72 9.71 -3.74
N ALA A 148 1.39 10.17 -2.67
CA ALA A 148 1.73 11.58 -2.48
C ALA A 148 2.71 12.09 -3.54
N MET A 149 3.60 11.20 -4.02
CA MET A 149 4.68 11.50 -4.95
C MET A 149 4.26 11.32 -6.42
N GLY A 150 3.04 10.84 -6.67
CA GLY A 150 2.45 10.74 -7.99
C GLY A 150 2.03 12.09 -8.57
N ILE A 151 0.91 12.08 -9.30
CA ILE A 151 0.30 13.29 -9.89
C ILE A 151 -0.01 14.35 -8.82
N ALA A 152 -0.32 13.93 -7.58
CA ALA A 152 -0.59 14.82 -6.45
C ALA A 152 0.60 15.75 -6.09
N ALA A 153 1.83 15.39 -6.48
CA ALA A 153 3.03 16.21 -6.31
C ALA A 153 3.30 17.17 -7.47
N SER A 154 2.53 17.10 -8.57
CA SER A 154 2.80 17.87 -9.78
C SER A 154 2.77 19.38 -9.52
N GLY A 155 3.85 20.08 -9.88
CA GLY A 155 3.97 21.54 -9.74
C GLY A 155 4.25 22.05 -8.32
N LYS A 156 4.45 21.16 -7.35
CA LYS A 156 4.79 21.52 -5.96
C LYS A 156 6.30 21.77 -5.83
N VAL A 157 6.66 22.97 -5.37
CA VAL A 157 8.06 23.45 -5.33
C VAL A 157 8.88 22.63 -4.33
N GLU A 158 8.25 22.21 -3.22
CA GLU A 158 8.86 21.38 -2.18
C GLU A 158 9.35 20.00 -2.66
N TYR A 159 8.90 19.56 -3.85
CA TYR A 159 9.28 18.27 -4.45
C TYR A 159 10.07 18.41 -5.74
N SER A 160 10.50 19.62 -6.10
CA SER A 160 11.16 19.91 -7.39
C SER A 160 12.49 19.17 -7.62
N ASP A 161 13.15 18.73 -6.54
CA ASP A 161 14.39 17.94 -6.56
C ASP A 161 14.16 16.44 -6.26
N LYS A 162 12.91 16.00 -6.16
CA LYS A 162 12.54 14.62 -5.80
C LYS A 162 11.98 13.85 -7.00
N VAL A 163 11.96 12.52 -6.91
CA VAL A 163 11.19 11.67 -7.84
C VAL A 163 9.71 11.87 -7.54
N ALA A 164 9.08 12.83 -8.22
CA ALA A 164 7.73 13.28 -7.88
C ALA A 164 6.97 13.82 -9.12
N GLY A 165 5.65 13.93 -9.01
CA GLY A 165 4.83 14.76 -9.91
C GLY A 165 4.30 14.07 -11.16
N THR A 166 4.54 12.76 -11.32
CA THR A 166 4.03 11.98 -12.46
C THR A 166 3.51 10.63 -12.00
N GLN A 167 2.68 9.97 -12.83
CA GLN A 167 2.28 8.59 -12.56
C GLN A 167 3.48 7.63 -12.47
N PHE A 168 4.54 7.87 -13.26
CA PHE A 168 5.77 7.08 -13.20
C PHE A 168 6.52 7.27 -11.90
N SER A 169 6.46 8.46 -11.29
CA SER A 169 7.05 8.72 -9.98
C SER A 169 6.39 7.84 -8.91
N GLU A 170 5.04 7.80 -8.86
CA GLU A 170 4.31 6.93 -7.94
C GLU A 170 4.69 5.45 -8.12
N LEU A 171 4.71 4.96 -9.36
CA LEU A 171 5.11 3.60 -9.68
C LEU A 171 6.57 3.33 -9.26
N ALA A 172 7.48 4.28 -9.46
CA ALA A 172 8.87 4.14 -9.05
C ALA A 172 9.01 3.98 -7.53
N TRP A 173 8.23 4.72 -6.73
CA TRP A 173 8.21 4.55 -5.27
C TRP A 173 7.70 3.16 -4.85
N GLN A 174 6.66 2.65 -5.52
CA GLN A 174 6.12 1.32 -5.24
C GLN A 174 7.09 0.21 -5.64
N LEU A 175 7.76 0.35 -6.79
CA LEU A 175 8.78 -0.60 -7.24
C LEU A 175 10.02 -0.57 -6.34
N ALA A 176 10.43 0.61 -5.88
CA ALA A 176 11.48 0.75 -4.87
C ALA A 176 11.10 0.04 -3.57
N ALA A 177 9.85 0.16 -3.09
CA ALA A 177 9.36 -0.61 -1.94
C ALA A 177 9.48 -2.13 -2.16
N CYS A 178 9.15 -2.64 -3.35
CA CYS A 178 9.36 -4.05 -3.69
C CYS A 178 10.84 -4.46 -3.62
N ARG A 179 11.74 -3.64 -4.17
CA ARG A 179 13.19 -3.90 -4.13
C ARG A 179 13.76 -3.83 -2.70
N LEU A 180 13.13 -3.06 -1.81
CA LEU A 180 13.44 -2.99 -0.38
C LEU A 180 12.84 -4.15 0.43
N GLY A 181 12.15 -5.09 -0.21
CA GLY A 181 11.65 -6.31 0.42
C GLY A 181 10.18 -6.30 0.84
N MET A 182 9.37 -5.36 0.34
CA MET A 182 7.91 -5.50 0.38
C MET A 182 7.48 -6.74 -0.41
N ASP A 183 6.50 -7.50 0.10
CA ASP A 183 5.90 -8.56 -0.70
C ASP A 183 5.13 -7.94 -1.87
N CYS A 184 5.64 -8.17 -3.07
CA CYS A 184 5.07 -7.72 -4.32
C CYS A 184 4.71 -8.90 -5.24
N THR A 185 4.66 -10.11 -4.70
CA THR A 185 4.24 -11.30 -5.44
C THR A 185 2.77 -11.24 -5.82
N ALA A 186 2.34 -12.14 -6.71
CA ALA A 186 0.95 -12.18 -7.19
C ALA A 186 -0.10 -12.34 -6.07
N ASP A 187 0.28 -12.98 -4.96
CA ASP A 187 -0.59 -13.22 -3.80
C ASP A 187 -0.41 -12.17 -2.69
N SER A 188 0.44 -11.17 -2.90
CA SER A 188 0.70 -10.11 -1.91
C SER A 188 -0.56 -9.32 -1.56
N ALA A 189 -0.56 -8.68 -0.38
CA ALA A 189 -1.63 -7.75 -0.03
C ALA A 189 -1.71 -6.56 -1.01
N LEU A 190 -0.57 -6.13 -1.58
CA LEU A 190 -0.50 -5.08 -2.60
C LEU A 190 -1.28 -5.48 -3.86
N MET A 191 -0.93 -6.61 -4.48
CA MET A 191 -1.59 -7.10 -5.69
C MET A 191 -3.07 -7.41 -5.45
N THR A 192 -3.40 -7.96 -4.28
CA THR A 192 -4.79 -8.23 -3.89
C THR A 192 -5.60 -6.92 -3.80
N SER A 193 -5.05 -5.89 -3.16
CA SER A 193 -5.74 -4.59 -3.00
C SER A 193 -5.94 -3.87 -4.33
N TYR A 194 -4.94 -3.90 -5.22
CA TYR A 194 -5.03 -3.34 -6.58
C TYR A 194 -6.19 -3.94 -7.37
N CYS A 195 -6.36 -5.25 -7.29
CA CYS A 195 -7.40 -5.96 -8.01
C CYS A 195 -8.78 -5.85 -7.33
N ALA A 196 -8.87 -6.14 -6.03
CA ALA A 196 -10.14 -6.18 -5.30
C ALA A 196 -10.79 -4.79 -5.14
N ASN A 197 -9.99 -3.74 -4.95
CA ASN A 197 -10.46 -2.37 -4.70
C ASN A 197 -10.30 -1.47 -5.93
N GLY A 198 -9.17 -1.57 -6.64
CA GLY A 198 -8.89 -0.73 -7.81
C GLY A 198 -9.47 -1.28 -9.13
N GLY A 199 -9.84 -2.55 -9.17
CA GLY A 199 -10.25 -3.23 -10.40
C GLY A 199 -9.12 -3.48 -11.39
N ILE A 200 -7.87 -3.24 -10.98
CA ILE A 200 -6.68 -3.33 -11.81
C ILE A 200 -6.04 -4.69 -11.52
N CYS A 201 -6.54 -5.72 -12.20
CA CYS A 201 -6.15 -7.11 -12.00
C CYS A 201 -5.12 -7.58 -13.03
N SER A 202 -4.14 -8.37 -12.60
CA SER A 202 -3.25 -9.04 -13.55
C SER A 202 -4.05 -10.00 -14.45
N SER A 203 -3.72 -9.98 -15.74
CA SER A 203 -4.25 -10.93 -16.73
C SER A 203 -3.38 -12.19 -16.86
N VAL A 204 -2.24 -12.24 -16.18
CA VAL A 204 -1.26 -13.32 -16.24
C VAL A 204 -1.15 -13.98 -14.86
N PRO A 205 -1.48 -15.28 -14.74
CA PRO A 205 -1.38 -15.99 -13.45
C PRO A 205 0.04 -15.93 -12.89
N GLY A 206 0.16 -15.62 -11.59
CA GLY A 206 1.46 -15.59 -10.89
C GLY A 206 2.34 -14.39 -11.22
N GLN A 207 1.83 -13.37 -11.91
CA GLN A 207 2.58 -12.15 -12.20
C GLN A 207 2.76 -11.30 -10.94
N ASP A 208 4.01 -10.98 -10.62
CA ASP A 208 4.36 -10.01 -9.57
C ASP A 208 4.04 -8.57 -10.00
N PHE A 209 4.08 -7.64 -9.03
CA PHE A 209 3.78 -6.24 -9.25
C PHE A 209 4.70 -5.58 -10.28
N GLU A 210 6.00 -5.89 -10.26
CA GLU A 210 6.97 -5.28 -11.18
C GLU A 210 6.65 -5.62 -12.64
N ARG A 211 6.46 -6.91 -12.95
CA ARG A 211 6.05 -7.34 -14.29
C ARG A 211 4.69 -6.78 -14.66
N PHE A 212 3.76 -6.75 -13.70
CA PHE A 212 2.41 -6.22 -13.92
C PHE A 212 2.43 -4.75 -14.34
N VAL A 213 3.20 -3.90 -13.63
CA VAL A 213 3.35 -2.48 -13.95
C VAL A 213 3.89 -2.29 -15.36
N PHE A 214 4.96 -3.01 -15.72
CA PHE A 214 5.59 -2.85 -17.04
C PHE A 214 4.73 -3.38 -18.19
N ASP A 215 3.92 -4.42 -17.96
CA ASP A 215 3.04 -4.98 -18.99
C ASP A 215 1.75 -4.17 -19.17
N ALA A 216 1.20 -3.61 -18.08
CA ALA A 216 -0.13 -3.00 -18.08
C ALA A 216 -0.14 -1.47 -18.15
N ALA A 217 0.87 -0.81 -17.57
CA ALA A 217 0.80 0.63 -17.28
C ALA A 217 1.88 1.48 -17.98
N VAL A 218 2.93 0.85 -18.53
CA VAL A 218 4.13 1.56 -18.98
C VAL A 218 4.40 1.29 -20.47
N PRO A 219 4.35 2.32 -21.35
CA PRO A 219 4.85 2.19 -22.71
C PRO A 219 6.34 1.81 -22.69
N ARG A 220 6.84 1.10 -23.71
CA ARG A 220 8.25 0.66 -23.76
C ARG A 220 9.27 1.77 -23.47
N GLN A 221 8.99 3.00 -23.88
CA GLN A 221 9.84 4.18 -23.65
C GLN A 221 9.85 4.66 -22.19
N GLY A 222 8.82 4.33 -21.41
CA GLY A 222 8.71 4.67 -19.98
C GLY A 222 9.42 3.68 -19.06
N VAL A 223 9.83 2.50 -19.57
CA VAL A 223 10.51 1.47 -18.76
C VAL A 223 11.85 1.99 -18.25
N ASP A 224 12.67 2.56 -19.15
CA ASP A 224 13.97 3.12 -18.79
C ASP A 224 13.83 4.28 -17.81
N VAL A 225 12.83 5.16 -18.04
CA VAL A 225 12.53 6.30 -17.16
C VAL A 225 12.19 5.84 -15.74
N ILE A 226 11.32 4.83 -15.59
CA ILE A 226 10.96 4.29 -14.28
C ILE A 226 12.17 3.63 -13.62
N ASN A 227 12.97 2.85 -14.36
CA ASN A 227 14.16 2.23 -13.79
C ASN A 227 15.16 3.27 -13.29
N ASP A 228 15.41 4.34 -14.04
CA ASP A 228 16.27 5.44 -13.60
C ASP A 228 15.72 6.14 -12.34
N MET A 229 14.40 6.31 -12.25
CA MET A 229 13.74 6.85 -11.05
C MET A 229 13.91 5.93 -9.84
N VAL A 230 13.68 4.61 -10.01
CA VAL A 230 13.86 3.62 -8.94
C VAL A 230 15.32 3.59 -8.50
N ASP A 231 16.27 3.59 -9.43
CA ASP A 231 17.69 3.56 -9.10
C ASP A 231 18.11 4.83 -8.33
N SER A 232 17.58 6.00 -8.69
CA SER A 232 17.75 7.25 -7.95
C SER A 232 17.21 7.15 -6.51
N LEU A 233 16.01 6.58 -6.34
CA LEU A 233 15.39 6.34 -5.04
C LEU A 233 16.17 5.36 -4.15
N MET A 234 16.95 4.46 -4.76
CA MET A 234 17.76 3.45 -4.09
C MET A 234 19.23 3.88 -3.90
N GLY A 235 19.55 5.16 -4.14
CA GLY A 235 20.90 5.71 -3.96
C GLY A 235 21.91 5.29 -5.05
N GLY A 236 21.43 4.91 -6.24
CA GLY A 236 22.27 4.63 -7.42
C GLY A 236 23.03 3.30 -7.39
N LYS A 237 22.64 2.34 -6.54
CA LYS A 237 23.25 0.99 -6.53
C LYS A 237 22.79 0.15 -7.72
N ARG A 238 23.37 0.44 -8.88
CA ARG A 238 23.48 -0.53 -9.95
C ARG A 238 24.55 -1.54 -9.53
N GLU A 239 24.16 -2.67 -8.93
CA GLU A 239 25.08 -3.82 -8.90
C GLU A 239 25.32 -4.24 -10.35
N LEU A 240 26.45 -3.79 -10.89
CA LEU A 240 27.04 -4.34 -12.11
C LEU A 240 27.30 -5.83 -11.86
N LYS A 241 26.45 -6.68 -12.44
CA LYS A 241 26.82 -8.05 -12.79
C LYS A 241 27.28 -8.10 -14.23
#